data_AF-A0A645EZB8-F1
#
_entry.id   AF-A0A645EZB8-F1
#
_cell.length_a   1.000
_cell.length_b   1.000
_cell.length_c   1.000
_cell.angle_alpha   90.00
_cell.angle_beta   90.00
_cell.angle_gamma   90.00
#
_symmetry.space_group_name_H-M   'P 1'
#
loop_
_entity.id
_entity.type
_entity.pdbx_description
1 polymer ?
#
loop_
_entity_poly.entity_id
_entity_poly.type
_entity_poly.pdbx_seq_one_letter_code
_entity_poly.pdbx_strand_id
1 'polypeptide(L)'
;MISMISMIFPAMLIISSVITSYVNYIFASKFANRFKIKIKEHEGLGYFSFPRTFMVAMAVMLLISYMLSVLKINVNAIQLNLFIIMYFAMYLQGIAVIKMYLINRRISKSMQNFLTIMVVFMSLFVYAGATVLIALLGLVDLTVDLRKLNKIV
;
A
#
# COMPACT_ATOMS: atom_id res chain seq x y z
N MET A 1 5.26 -15.00 23.58
CA MET A 1 5.93 -14.51 22.35
C MET A 1 5.54 -15.30 21.11
N ILE A 2 5.56 -16.64 21.13
CA ILE A 2 5.11 -17.50 20.02
C ILE A 2 3.64 -17.24 19.63
N SER A 3 2.75 -16.95 20.58
CA SER A 3 1.32 -16.69 20.33
C SER A 3 1.03 -15.43 19.50
N MET A 4 1.78 -14.33 19.69
CA MET A 4 1.56 -13.09 18.93
C MET A 4 2.02 -13.22 17.48
N ILE A 5 3.14 -13.90 17.25
CA ILE A 5 3.65 -14.16 15.90
C ILE A 5 2.60 -14.98 15.12
N SER A 6 2.04 -16.02 15.73
CA SER A 6 0.96 -16.81 15.12
C SER A 6 -0.29 -15.98 14.78
N MET A 7 -0.60 -14.94 15.56
CA MET A 7 -1.74 -14.07 15.30
C MET A 7 -1.55 -13.14 14.10
N ILE A 8 -0.33 -12.67 13.83
CA ILE A 8 -0.03 -11.75 12.70
C ILE A 8 0.51 -12.46 11.45
N PHE A 9 0.86 -13.74 11.59
CA PHE A 9 1.49 -14.53 10.53
C PHE A 9 0.72 -14.50 9.19
N PRO A 10 -0.62 -14.62 9.15
CA PRO A 10 -1.36 -14.55 7.89
C PRO A 10 -1.17 -13.23 7.14
N ALA A 11 -1.22 -12.09 7.83
CA ALA A 11 -1.00 -10.78 7.23
C ALA A 11 0.45 -10.63 6.76
N MET A 12 1.42 -11.13 7.53
CA MET A 12 2.83 -11.13 7.12
C MET A 12 3.04 -11.91 5.82
N LEU A 13 2.38 -13.08 5.66
CA LEU A 13 2.44 -13.86 4.42
C LEU A 13 1.84 -13.10 3.22
N ILE A 14 0.72 -12.39 3.43
CA ILE A 14 0.10 -11.60 2.36
C ILE A 14 1.01 -10.45 1.96
N ILE A 15 1.52 -9.69 2.94
CA ILE A 15 2.41 -8.55 2.70
C ILE A 15 3.70 -9.00 2.01
N SER A 16 4.32 -10.09 2.49
CA SER A 16 5.53 -10.62 1.86
C SER A 16 5.27 -11.06 0.42
N SER A 17 4.13 -11.73 0.16
CA SER A 17 3.75 -12.15 -1.20
C SER A 17 3.60 -10.96 -2.15
N VAL A 18 2.98 -9.86 -1.71
CA VAL A 18 2.84 -8.63 -2.51
C VAL A 18 4.21 -8.01 -2.79
N ILE A 19 5.07 -7.89 -1.79
CA ILE A 19 6.43 -7.34 -1.94
C ILE A 19 7.24 -8.21 -2.91
N THR A 20 7.24 -9.53 -2.71
CA THR A 20 7.96 -10.48 -3.56
C THR A 20 7.44 -10.43 -4.99
N SER A 21 6.12 -10.34 -5.20
CA SER A 21 5.54 -10.19 -6.54
C SER A 21 6.03 -8.92 -7.24
N TYR A 22 6.07 -7.79 -6.52
CA TYR A 22 6.56 -6.52 -7.08
C TYR A 22 8.06 -6.59 -7.43
N VAL A 23 8.87 -7.15 -6.53
CA VAL A 23 10.30 -7.34 -6.77
C VAL A 23 10.55 -8.27 -7.96
N ASN A 24 9.84 -9.41 -8.01
CA ASN A 24 9.94 -10.36 -9.11
C ASN A 24 9.58 -9.72 -10.45
N TYR A 25 8.54 -8.89 -10.48
CA TYR A 25 8.16 -8.14 -11.67
C TYR A 25 9.29 -7.21 -12.16
N ILE A 26 9.96 -6.47 -11.26
CA ILE A 26 11.08 -5.60 -11.63
C ILE A 26 12.22 -6.41 -12.25
N PHE A 27 12.59 -7.54 -11.63
CA PHE A 27 13.63 -8.41 -12.17
C PHE A 27 13.23 -9.00 -13.52
N ALA A 28 12.01 -9.55 -13.62
CA ALA A 28 11.49 -10.12 -14.85
C ALA A 28 11.46 -9.11 -15.99
N SER A 29 11.00 -7.87 -15.74
CA SER A 29 11.01 -6.78 -16.72
C SER A 29 12.43 -6.44 -17.20
N LYS A 30 13.39 -6.36 -16.28
CA LYS A 30 14.80 -6.08 -16.62
C LYS A 30 15.43 -7.21 -17.45
N PHE A 31 15.12 -8.47 -17.13
CA PHE A 31 15.61 -9.62 -17.90
C PHE A 31 14.94 -9.72 -19.27
N ALA A 32 13.61 -9.52 -19.36
CA ALA A 32 12.87 -9.58 -20.62
C ALA A 32 13.33 -8.54 -21.64
N ASN A 33 13.70 -7.34 -21.18
CA ASN A 33 14.31 -6.30 -22.04
C ASN A 33 15.60 -6.77 -22.70
N ARG A 34 16.38 -7.65 -22.04
CA ARG A 34 17.58 -8.28 -22.64
C ARG A 34 17.24 -9.20 -23.81
N PHE A 35 16.05 -9.81 -23.80
CA PHE A 35 15.56 -10.73 -24.82
C PHE A 35 14.62 -10.06 -25.84
N LYS A 36 14.51 -8.73 -25.84
CA LYS A 36 13.57 -7.96 -26.70
C LYS A 36 12.10 -8.37 -26.56
N ILE A 37 11.74 -8.98 -25.42
CA ILE A 37 10.36 -9.32 -25.10
C ILE A 37 9.70 -8.04 -24.57
N LYS A 38 8.65 -7.58 -25.26
CA LYS A 38 7.90 -6.39 -24.84
C LYS A 38 7.02 -6.72 -23.65
N ILE A 39 7.45 -6.33 -22.46
CA ILE A 39 6.60 -6.31 -21.26
C ILE A 39 6.04 -4.90 -21.10
N LYS A 40 4.74 -4.78 -20.78
CA LYS A 40 4.12 -3.48 -20.51
C LYS A 40 4.87 -2.82 -19.34
N GLU A 41 5.50 -1.68 -19.56
CA GLU A 41 6.19 -0.98 -18.48
C GLU A 41 5.21 -0.49 -17.42
N HIS A 42 5.62 -0.58 -16.15
CA HIS A 42 4.79 -0.08 -15.05
C HIS A 42 4.85 1.45 -15.04
N GLU A 43 3.70 2.12 -15.05
CA GLU A 43 3.58 3.60 -15.18
C GLU A 43 4.24 4.35 -14.02
N GLY A 44 4.54 3.65 -12.92
CA GLY A 44 5.33 4.11 -11.79
C GLY A 44 4.50 4.24 -10.52
N LEU A 45 5.18 4.34 -9.36
CA LEU A 45 4.50 4.36 -8.06
C LEU A 45 3.50 5.52 -7.91
N GLY A 46 3.71 6.65 -8.59
CA GLY A 46 2.81 7.80 -8.51
C GLY A 46 1.44 7.57 -9.14
N TYR A 47 1.32 6.58 -10.04
CA TYR A 47 0.06 6.21 -10.68
C TYR A 47 -0.60 4.99 -10.04
N PHE A 48 0.10 4.31 -9.12
CA PHE A 48 -0.46 3.19 -8.37
C PHE A 48 -1.63 3.66 -7.52
N SER A 49 -2.82 3.07 -7.70
CA SER A 49 -3.97 3.26 -6.82
C SER A 49 -4.69 1.94 -6.63
N PHE A 50 -5.13 1.67 -5.41
CA PHE A 50 -6.10 0.59 -5.19
C PHE A 50 -7.44 0.90 -5.89
N PRO A 51 -8.18 -0.13 -6.32
CA PRO A 51 -9.54 0.06 -6.81
C PRO A 51 -10.45 0.49 -5.66
N ARG A 52 -11.47 1.32 -5.94
CA ARG A 52 -12.43 1.78 -4.91
C ARG A 52 -13.16 0.63 -4.21
N THR A 53 -13.35 -0.49 -4.92
CA THR A 53 -13.92 -1.72 -4.37
C THR A 53 -13.07 -2.33 -3.25
N PHE A 54 -11.76 -2.04 -3.19
CA PHE A 54 -10.88 -2.53 -2.14
C PHE A 54 -11.34 -2.04 -0.76
N MET A 55 -11.66 -0.75 -0.60
CA MET A 55 -12.14 -0.25 0.70
C MET A 55 -13.48 -0.86 1.08
N VAL A 56 -14.39 -1.00 0.12
CA VAL A 56 -15.69 -1.62 0.36
C VAL A 56 -15.50 -3.07 0.81
N ALA A 57 -14.65 -3.84 0.13
CA ALA A 57 -14.34 -5.21 0.50
C ALA A 57 -13.74 -5.30 1.91
N MET A 58 -12.75 -4.46 2.22
CA MET A 58 -12.14 -4.46 3.55
C MET A 58 -13.12 -4.06 4.65
N ALA A 59 -13.99 -3.06 4.40
CA ALA A 59 -15.02 -2.63 5.35
C ALA A 59 -16.06 -3.73 5.59
N VAL A 60 -16.53 -4.40 4.53
CA VAL A 60 -17.46 -5.54 4.62
C VAL A 60 -16.82 -6.70 5.37
N MET A 61 -15.56 -7.05 5.09
CA MET A 61 -14.86 -8.12 5.81
C MET A 61 -14.71 -7.81 7.30
N LEU A 62 -14.38 -6.56 7.65
CA LEU A 62 -14.34 -6.13 9.06
C LEU A 62 -15.72 -6.21 9.70
N LEU A 63 -16.77 -5.74 9.02
CA LEU A 63 -18.14 -5.77 9.53
C LEU A 63 -18.61 -7.21 9.79
N ILE A 64 -18.40 -8.12 8.83
CA ILE A 64 -18.70 -9.55 9.00
C ILE A 64 -17.93 -10.11 10.19
N SER A 65 -16.65 -9.78 10.32
CA SER A 65 -15.83 -10.23 11.45
C SER A 65 -16.39 -9.74 12.79
N TYR A 66 -16.84 -8.50 12.91
CA TYR A 66 -17.52 -8.00 14.11
C TYR A 66 -18.83 -8.75 14.40
N MET A 67 -19.64 -9.04 13.38
CA MET A 67 -20.88 -9.82 13.55
C MET A 67 -20.59 -11.24 14.06
N LEU A 68 -19.55 -11.90 13.56
CA LEU A 68 -19.11 -13.21 14.05
C LEU A 68 -18.62 -13.16 15.51
N SER A 69 -18.01 -12.04 15.93
CA SER A 69 -17.63 -11.83 17.34
C SER A 69 -18.85 -11.83 18.27
N VAL A 70 -19.97 -11.23 17.84
CA VAL A 70 -21.23 -11.25 18.59
C VAL A 70 -21.75 -12.68 18.77
N LEU A 71 -21.50 -13.56 17.80
CA LEU A 71 -21.81 -14.99 17.87
C LEU A 71 -20.80 -15.79 18.73
N LYS A 72 -19.92 -15.12 19.48
CA LYS A 72 -18.86 -15.70 20.33
C LYS A 72 -17.82 -16.51 19.54
N ILE A 73 -17.69 -16.29 18.24
CA ILE A 73 -16.61 -16.87 17.43
C ILE A 73 -15.33 -16.05 17.67
N ASN A 74 -14.22 -16.73 17.95
CA ASN A 74 -12.94 -16.04 18.12
C ASN A 74 -12.42 -15.51 16.77
N VAL A 75 -12.59 -14.21 16.57
CA VAL A 75 -12.18 -13.50 15.35
C VAL A 75 -10.99 -12.56 15.57
N ASN A 76 -10.37 -12.56 16.75
CA ASN A 76 -9.33 -11.60 17.11
C ASN A 76 -8.16 -11.63 16.11
N ALA A 77 -7.74 -12.83 15.71
CA ALA A 77 -6.70 -12.97 14.69
C ALA A 77 -7.16 -12.42 13.34
N ILE A 78 -8.41 -12.69 12.92
CA ILE A 78 -8.95 -12.21 11.64
C ILE A 78 -8.96 -10.68 11.62
N GLN A 79 -9.52 -10.05 12.66
CA GLN A 79 -9.58 -8.59 12.77
C GLN A 79 -8.20 -7.97 12.73
N LEU A 80 -7.25 -8.50 13.53
CA LEU A 80 -5.88 -8.01 13.58
C LEU A 80 -5.20 -8.09 12.21
N ASN A 81 -5.33 -9.22 11.50
CA ASN A 81 -4.74 -9.36 10.17
C ASN A 81 -5.38 -8.41 9.15
N LEU A 82 -6.70 -8.23 9.18
CA LEU A 82 -7.41 -7.28 8.32
C LEU A 82 -6.94 -5.84 8.56
N PHE A 83 -6.76 -5.44 9.82
CA PHE A 83 -6.21 -4.12 10.17
C PHE A 83 -4.78 -3.95 9.66
N ILE A 84 -3.92 -4.96 9.84
CA ILE A 84 -2.52 -4.90 9.34
C ILE A 84 -2.48 -4.76 7.82
N ILE A 85 -3.29 -5.54 7.09
CA ILE A 85 -3.36 -5.47 5.62
C ILE A 85 -3.90 -4.11 5.17
N MET A 86 -4.98 -3.64 5.80
CA MET A 86 -5.55 -2.32 5.50
C MET A 86 -4.53 -1.22 5.75
N TYR A 87 -3.88 -1.24 6.90
CA TYR A 87 -2.87 -0.26 7.26
C TYR A 87 -1.73 -0.21 6.26
N PHE A 88 -1.18 -1.37 5.90
CA PHE A 88 -0.12 -1.49 4.91
C PHE A 88 -0.56 -0.98 3.52
N ALA A 89 -1.76 -1.37 3.07
CA ALA A 89 -2.32 -0.91 1.81
C ALA A 89 -2.50 0.62 1.79
N MET A 90 -3.04 1.20 2.87
CA MET A 90 -3.24 2.64 2.98
C MET A 90 -1.92 3.40 3.04
N TYR A 91 -0.91 2.85 3.72
CA TYR A 91 0.43 3.43 3.74
C TYR A 91 1.06 3.44 2.33
N LEU A 92 0.97 2.34 1.57
CA LEU A 92 1.43 2.30 0.17
C LEU A 92 0.68 3.30 -0.72
N GLN A 93 -0.65 3.39 -0.57
CA GLN A 93 -1.46 4.38 -1.28
C GLN A 93 -1.01 5.81 -0.95
N GLY A 94 -0.75 6.11 0.33
CA GLY A 94 -0.25 7.41 0.76
C GLY A 94 1.11 7.77 0.15
N ILE A 95 2.04 6.82 0.06
CA ILE A 95 3.32 7.02 -0.64
C ILE A 95 3.07 7.31 -2.12
N ALA A 96 2.14 6.60 -2.76
CA ALA A 96 1.79 6.84 -4.16
C ALA A 96 1.26 8.27 -4.39
N VAL A 97 0.45 8.79 -3.47
CA VAL A 97 -0.05 10.18 -3.51
C VAL A 97 1.10 11.18 -3.38
N ILE A 98 2.02 10.96 -2.45
CA ILE A 98 3.19 11.84 -2.28
C ILE A 98 4.02 11.84 -3.57
N LYS A 99 4.25 10.66 -4.15
CA LYS A 99 4.96 10.50 -5.42
C LYS A 99 4.26 11.25 -6.56
N MET A 100 2.93 11.13 -6.66
CA MET A 100 2.11 11.83 -7.64
C MET A 100 2.28 13.35 -7.53
N TYR A 101 2.22 13.90 -6.31
CA TYR A 101 2.44 15.33 -6.08
C TYR A 101 3.84 15.80 -6.51
N LEU A 102 4.87 14.98 -6.30
CA LEU A 102 6.23 15.27 -6.76
C LEU A 102 6.35 15.27 -8.29
N ILE A 103 5.63 14.38 -8.97
CA ILE A 103 5.57 14.32 -10.45
C ILE A 103 4.97 15.62 -11.00
N ASN A 104 3.87 16.10 -10.42
CA ASN A 104 3.17 17.29 -10.91
C ASN A 104 3.98 18.57 -10.76
N ARG A 105 4.88 18.63 -9.77
CA ARG A 105 5.76 19.79 -9.55
C ARG A 105 6.95 19.88 -10.52
N ARG A 106 6.99 19.04 -11.57
CA ARG A 106 8.07 19.02 -12.59
C ARG A 106 9.48 18.86 -12.00
N ILE A 107 9.59 18.21 -10.85
CA ILE A 107 10.87 17.90 -10.20
C ILE A 107 11.59 16.84 -11.06
N SER A 108 12.93 16.86 -11.12
CA SER A 108 13.68 15.84 -11.86
C SER A 108 13.42 14.43 -11.31
N LYS A 109 13.39 13.40 -12.17
CA LYS A 109 13.09 12.01 -11.78
C LYS A 109 13.98 11.50 -10.63
N SER A 110 15.26 11.88 -10.64
CA SER A 110 16.22 11.51 -9.58
C SER A 110 15.82 12.12 -8.24
N MET A 111 15.50 13.42 -8.21
CA MET A 111 15.09 14.11 -7.00
C MET A 111 13.73 13.61 -6.48
N GLN A 112 12.79 13.28 -7.38
CA GLN A 112 11.53 12.63 -6.98
C GLN A 112 11.77 11.30 -6.26
N ASN A 113 12.67 10.45 -6.78
CA ASN A 113 13.03 9.18 -6.15
C ASN A 113 13.69 9.38 -4.79
N PHE A 114 14.66 10.30 -4.72
CA PHE A 114 15.35 10.64 -3.47
C PHE A 114 14.38 11.11 -2.38
N LEU A 115 13.50 12.07 -2.70
CA LEU A 115 12.49 12.57 -1.76
C LEU A 115 11.51 11.48 -1.32
N THR A 116 11.09 10.60 -2.22
CA THR A 116 10.20 9.48 -1.86
C THR A 116 10.90 8.53 -0.87
N ILE A 117 12.16 8.17 -1.14
CA ILE A 117 12.95 7.30 -0.25
C ILE A 117 13.14 7.98 1.11
N MET A 118 13.44 9.28 1.12
CA MET A 118 13.58 10.05 2.35
C MET A 118 12.29 10.08 3.16
N VAL A 119 11.13 10.28 2.53
CA VAL A 119 9.82 10.22 3.20
C VAL A 119 9.58 8.85 3.81
N VAL A 120 9.85 7.77 3.06
CA VAL A 120 9.70 6.40 3.58
C VAL A 120 10.61 6.18 4.77
N PHE A 121 11.89 6.52 4.66
CA PHE A 121 12.88 6.36 5.73
C PHE A 121 12.50 7.16 6.98
N MET A 122 12.18 8.45 6.83
CA MET A 122 11.76 9.31 7.93
C MET A 122 10.49 8.80 8.59
N SER A 123 9.53 8.30 7.81
CA SER A 123 8.29 7.78 8.37
C SER A 123 8.50 6.51 9.18
N LEU A 124 9.32 5.57 8.70
CA LEU A 124 9.51 4.27 9.36
C LEU A 124 10.44 4.33 10.56
N PHE A 125 11.49 5.15 10.51
CA PHE A 125 12.61 5.07 11.46
C PHE A 125 12.78 6.29 12.35
N VAL A 126 12.27 7.47 11.95
CA VAL A 126 12.53 8.72 12.66
C VAL A 126 11.28 9.23 13.39
N TYR A 127 10.13 9.27 12.71
CA TYR A 127 8.89 9.82 13.26
C TYR A 127 7.80 8.75 13.34
N ALA A 128 7.63 8.14 14.51
CA ALA A 128 6.69 7.04 14.72
C ALA A 128 5.25 7.33 14.23
N GLY A 129 4.75 8.56 14.39
CA GLY A 129 3.41 8.96 13.95
C GLY A 129 3.26 9.24 12.46
N ALA A 130 4.36 9.42 11.71
CA ALA A 130 4.30 9.80 10.30
C ALA A 130 3.74 8.67 9.42
N THR A 131 3.95 7.40 9.79
CA THR A 131 3.35 6.26 9.07
C THR A 131 1.83 6.30 9.10
N VAL A 132 1.23 6.65 10.24
CA VAL A 132 -0.22 6.82 10.40
C VAL A 132 -0.73 7.99 9.56
N LEU A 133 -0.02 9.13 9.57
CA LEU A 133 -0.39 10.28 8.74
C LEU A 133 -0.37 9.94 7.25
N ILE A 134 0.64 9.20 6.78
CA ILE A 134 0.73 8.76 5.39
C ILE A 134 -0.40 7.77 5.07
N ALA A 135 -0.72 6.84 5.98
CA ALA A 135 -1.85 5.93 5.79
C ALA A 135 -3.19 6.69 5.69
N LEU A 136 -3.40 7.71 6.53
CA LEU A 136 -4.58 8.58 6.43
C LEU A 136 -4.65 9.32 5.09
N LEU A 137 -3.51 9.81 4.58
CA LEU A 137 -3.45 10.39 3.22
C LEU A 137 -3.88 9.38 2.15
N GLY A 138 -3.46 8.11 2.27
CA GLY A 138 -3.89 7.05 1.38
C GLY A 138 -5.40 6.78 1.44
N LEU A 139 -5.98 6.81 2.64
CA LEU A 139 -7.42 6.67 2.84
C LEU A 139 -8.19 7.83 2.20
N VAL A 140 -7.72 9.07 2.38
CA VAL A 140 -8.31 10.26 1.75
C VAL A 140 -8.23 10.17 0.22
N ASP A 141 -7.11 9.73 -0.35
CA ASP A 141 -7.00 9.54 -1.80
C ASP A 141 -7.99 8.52 -2.33
N LEU A 142 -8.18 7.41 -1.63
CA LEU A 142 -9.07 6.35 -2.11
C LEU A 142 -10.56 6.69 -1.94
N THR A 143 -10.91 7.58 -1.00
CA THR A 143 -12.28 8.05 -0.77
C THR A 143 -12.65 9.23 -1.66
N VAL A 144 -11.81 10.27 -1.70
CA VAL A 144 -12.08 11.55 -2.38
C VAL A 144 -11.55 11.55 -3.82
N ASP A 145 -10.60 10.67 -4.15
CA ASP A 145 -9.90 10.65 -5.43
C ASP A 145 -9.13 11.95 -5.66
N LEU A 146 -8.08 12.17 -4.87
CA LEU A 146 -7.24 13.38 -4.93
C LEU A 146 -6.60 13.55 -6.32
N ARG A 147 -6.49 12.46 -7.09
CA ARG A 147 -5.93 12.43 -8.44
C ARG A 147 -6.82 13.15 -9.45
N LYS A 148 -8.13 12.98 -9.35
CA LYS A 148 -9.11 13.71 -10.19
C LYS A 148 -9.13 15.19 -9.90
N LEU A 149 -8.99 15.58 -8.63
CA LEU A 149 -8.94 16.99 -8.23
C LEU A 149 -7.72 17.72 -8.81
N ASN A 150 -6.64 16.99 -9.09
CA ASN A 150 -5.40 17.54 -9.62
C ASN A 150 -5.34 17.53 -11.17
N LYS A 151 -6.42 17.14 -11.87
CA LYS A 151 -6.53 17.09 -13.35
C LYS A 151 -5.43 16.28 -14.05
N ILE A 152 -4.94 15.21 -13.42
CA ILE A 152 -3.90 14.33 -14.00
C ILE A 152 -4.55 13.17 -14.78
N VAL A 153 -5.85 12.94 -14.57
CA VAL A 153 -6.70 11.97 -15.26
C VAL A 153 -8.03 12.62 -15.59
#